data_AF-A0A497SKN3-F1
#
_entry.id   AF-A0A497SKN3-F1
#
_cell.length_a   1.000
_cell.length_b   1.000
_cell.length_c   1.000
_cell.angle_alpha   90.00
_cell.angle_beta   90.00
_cell.angle_gamma   90.00
#
_symmetry.space_group_name_H-M   'P 1'
#
loop_
_entity.id
_entity.type
_entity.pdbx_description
1 polymer ?
#
loop_
_entity_poly.entity_id
_entity_poly.type
_entity_poly.pdbx_seq_one_letter_code
_entity_poly.pdbx_strand_id
1 'polypeptide(L)'
;MDMKKGMKGQFFIVGAILVCSMLFVAYPRFAPLIREPGGDIPYISANIQRELPRVMNLGVNESAMIASMSNFTAFLERSLSEKRINYTSLVVMFRNVTTGSDGLNITVINELGSNVTLTITISGEDYGTIVASYPDLEDGSVNTSSYIPVSNINNVTVAFGSQERTMEWPRDKASIYAFFRLTRDEDIIKNDVAG
;
A
#
# COMPACT_ATOMS: atom_id res chain seq x y z
N MET A 1 -28.62 -75.97 -10.80
CA MET A 1 -28.18 -74.78 -11.55
C MET A 1 -28.43 -73.57 -10.67
N ASP A 2 -27.36 -73.07 -10.08
CA ASP A 2 -27.35 -72.16 -8.95
C ASP A 2 -27.12 -70.73 -9.47
N MET A 3 -28.19 -69.92 -9.49
CA MET A 3 -28.19 -68.59 -10.12
C MET A 3 -28.74 -67.51 -9.19
N LYS A 4 -28.52 -67.63 -7.86
CA LYS A 4 -28.98 -66.64 -6.86
C LYS A 4 -27.88 -66.01 -6.00
N LYS A 5 -26.61 -66.36 -6.22
CA LYS A 5 -25.48 -65.88 -5.39
C LYS A 5 -24.83 -64.59 -5.90
N GLY A 6 -25.09 -64.16 -7.14
CA GLY A 6 -24.43 -63.00 -7.78
C GLY A 6 -25.06 -61.62 -7.54
N MET A 7 -26.36 -61.54 -7.20
CA MET A 7 -27.06 -60.24 -7.14
C MET A 7 -26.80 -59.46 -5.85
N LYS A 8 -26.44 -60.10 -4.73
CA LYS A 8 -26.29 -59.42 -3.43
C LYS A 8 -25.06 -58.50 -3.39
N GLY A 9 -23.97 -58.87 -4.06
CA GLY A 9 -22.75 -58.06 -4.11
C GLY A 9 -22.90 -56.78 -4.96
N GLN A 10 -23.70 -56.85 -6.04
CA GLN A 10 -23.93 -55.71 -6.92
C GLN A 10 -24.71 -54.59 -6.22
N PHE A 11 -25.70 -54.91 -5.39
CA PHE A 11 -26.40 -53.89 -4.59
C PHE A 11 -25.49 -53.21 -3.56
N PHE A 12 -24.51 -53.93 -3.02
CA PHE A 12 -23.54 -53.35 -2.07
C PHE A 12 -22.61 -52.37 -2.78
N ILE A 13 -22.14 -52.70 -3.98
CA ILE A 13 -21.30 -51.82 -4.80
C ILE A 13 -22.07 -50.57 -5.22
N VAL A 14 -23.31 -50.73 -5.69
CA VAL A 14 -24.16 -49.59 -6.08
C VAL A 14 -24.47 -48.70 -4.87
N GLY A 15 -24.78 -49.29 -3.71
CA GLY A 15 -25.01 -48.54 -2.48
C GLY A 15 -23.77 -47.77 -2.02
N ALA A 16 -22.59 -48.37 -2.09
CA ALA A 16 -21.33 -47.71 -1.72
C ALA A 16 -21.00 -46.54 -2.65
N ILE A 17 -21.22 -46.68 -3.96
CA ILE A 17 -21.03 -45.59 -4.94
C ILE A 17 -22.01 -44.44 -4.66
N LEU A 18 -23.25 -44.75 -4.30
CA LEU A 18 -24.28 -43.75 -3.97
C LEU A 18 -23.93 -42.97 -2.69
N VAL A 19 -23.44 -43.65 -1.66
CA VAL A 19 -22.99 -43.00 -0.41
C VAL A 19 -21.74 -42.17 -0.65
N CYS A 20 -20.75 -42.68 -1.39
CA CYS A 20 -19.55 -41.92 -1.73
C CYS A 20 -19.89 -40.68 -2.59
N SER A 21 -20.76 -40.79 -3.59
CA SER A 21 -21.18 -39.65 -4.40
C SER A 21 -21.99 -38.63 -3.60
N MET A 22 -22.86 -39.07 -2.68
CA MET A 22 -23.51 -38.16 -1.74
C MET A 22 -22.51 -37.46 -0.83
N LEU A 23 -21.46 -38.14 -0.35
CA LEU A 23 -20.39 -37.51 0.43
C LEU A 23 -19.57 -36.50 -0.39
N PHE A 24 -19.34 -36.75 -1.68
CA PHE A 24 -18.65 -35.80 -2.57
C PHE A 24 -19.53 -34.61 -2.97
N VAL A 25 -20.85 -34.78 -3.04
CA VAL A 25 -21.81 -33.69 -3.29
C VAL A 25 -22.08 -32.89 -2.01
N ALA A 26 -22.14 -33.56 -0.87
CA ALA A 26 -22.26 -32.95 0.45
C ALA A 26 -20.92 -32.40 0.96
N TYR A 27 -19.79 -32.76 0.34
CA TYR A 27 -18.50 -32.15 0.63
C TYR A 27 -18.65 -30.67 0.31
N PRO A 28 -18.61 -29.79 1.31
CA PRO A 28 -18.68 -28.38 1.07
C PRO A 28 -17.55 -28.03 0.09
N ARG A 29 -17.88 -27.67 -1.16
CA ARG A 29 -16.95 -26.99 -2.09
C ARG A 29 -16.62 -25.57 -1.62
N PHE A 30 -16.62 -25.38 -0.31
CA PHE A 30 -16.10 -24.20 0.31
C PHE A 30 -14.62 -24.48 0.44
N ALA A 31 -13.85 -23.89 -0.48
CA ALA A 31 -12.55 -23.37 -0.10
C ALA A 31 -12.71 -22.74 1.29
N PRO A 32 -11.73 -22.85 2.21
CA PRO A 32 -11.80 -22.06 3.41
C PRO A 32 -11.85 -20.60 2.96
N LEU A 33 -13.07 -20.03 2.96
CA LEU A 33 -13.24 -18.62 3.20
C LEU A 33 -12.61 -18.47 4.58
N ILE A 34 -11.36 -18.02 4.61
CA ILE A 34 -10.78 -17.45 5.81
C ILE A 34 -11.67 -16.23 6.06
N ARG A 35 -12.72 -16.49 6.82
CA ARG A 35 -13.83 -15.59 7.14
C ARG A 35 -13.76 -15.25 8.61
N GLU A 36 -12.55 -15.17 9.16
CA GLU A 36 -12.34 -14.49 10.43
C GLU A 36 -12.17 -13.00 10.12
N PRO A 37 -13.15 -12.16 10.46
CA PRO A 37 -13.02 -10.72 10.34
C PRO A 37 -12.02 -10.22 11.40
N GLY A 38 -11.33 -9.11 11.08
CA GLY A 38 -10.70 -8.25 12.08
C GLY A 38 -9.28 -8.58 12.56
N GLY A 39 -8.85 -9.85 12.61
CA GLY A 39 -7.59 -10.19 13.30
C GLY A 39 -6.30 -9.87 12.53
N ASP A 40 -6.27 -10.11 11.22
CA ASP A 40 -5.04 -10.13 10.41
C ASP A 40 -4.64 -8.78 9.82
N ILE A 41 -5.60 -7.90 9.51
CA ILE A 41 -5.33 -6.57 8.92
C ILE A 41 -4.41 -5.73 9.82
N PRO A 42 -4.59 -5.67 11.16
CA PRO A 42 -3.65 -4.98 12.04
C PRO A 42 -2.22 -5.53 11.94
N TYR A 43 -2.03 -6.85 11.87
CA TYR A 43 -0.70 -7.46 11.72
C TYR A 43 -0.09 -7.17 10.35
N ILE A 44 -0.88 -7.23 9.28
CA ILE A 44 -0.45 -6.88 7.93
C ILE A 44 -0.04 -5.40 7.90
N SER A 45 -0.85 -4.51 8.49
CA SER A 45 -0.55 -3.09 8.60
C SER A 45 0.76 -2.83 9.34
N ALA A 46 0.98 -3.49 10.48
CA ALA A 46 2.21 -3.36 11.26
C ALA A 46 3.44 -3.86 10.49
N ASN A 47 3.29 -4.92 9.70
CA ASN A 47 4.36 -5.42 8.83
C ASN A 47 4.67 -4.43 7.70
N ILE A 48 3.65 -3.86 7.05
CA ILE A 48 3.83 -2.82 6.01
C ILE A 48 4.56 -1.61 6.62
N GLN A 49 4.13 -1.10 7.78
CA GLN A 49 4.82 0.01 8.47
C GLN A 49 6.29 -0.28 8.75
N ARG A 50 6.65 -1.53 9.05
CA ARG A 50 8.03 -1.93 9.34
C ARG A 50 8.88 -2.05 8.09
N GLU A 51 8.32 -2.57 7.00
CA GLU A 51 9.08 -2.83 5.76
C GLU A 51 9.14 -1.61 4.84
N LEU A 52 8.12 -0.74 4.85
CA LEU A 52 8.06 0.44 4.00
C LEU A 52 9.31 1.34 4.13
N PRO A 53 9.80 1.71 5.33
CA PRO A 53 11.05 2.46 5.46
C PRO A 53 12.26 1.76 4.85
N ARG A 54 12.30 0.42 4.89
CA ARG A 54 13.45 -0.36 4.39
C ARG A 54 13.48 -0.40 2.87
N VAL A 55 12.32 -0.53 2.24
CA VAL A 55 12.16 -0.40 0.78
C VAL A 55 12.56 1.00 0.33
N MET A 56 12.32 2.00 1.18
CA MET A 56 12.64 3.40 0.92
C MET A 56 14.11 3.77 1.23
N ASN A 57 14.86 2.94 1.98
CA ASN A 57 16.23 3.21 2.41
C ASN A 57 17.32 2.87 1.36
N LEU A 58 16.99 2.96 0.06
CA LEU A 58 17.90 2.53 -1.02
C LEU A 58 19.03 3.52 -1.36
N GLY A 59 19.37 4.43 -0.46
CA GLY A 59 20.55 5.29 -0.63
C GLY A 59 20.44 6.28 -1.79
N VAL A 60 19.40 7.13 -1.76
CA VAL A 60 19.31 8.39 -2.52
C VAL A 60 19.53 8.24 -4.05
N ASN A 61 18.92 7.23 -4.66
CA ASN A 61 18.66 7.24 -6.09
C ASN A 61 17.14 7.29 -6.32
N GLU A 62 16.64 8.47 -6.68
CA GLU A 62 15.21 8.75 -6.91
C GLU A 62 14.59 7.78 -7.91
N SER A 63 15.25 7.52 -9.04
CA SER A 63 14.75 6.57 -10.04
C SER A 63 14.62 5.14 -9.48
N ALA A 64 15.59 4.70 -8.67
CA ALA A 64 15.57 3.39 -8.05
C ALA A 64 14.51 3.30 -6.94
N MET A 65 14.30 4.38 -6.18
CA MET A 65 13.26 4.48 -5.17
C MET A 65 11.87 4.40 -5.81
N ILE A 66 11.60 5.18 -6.86
CA ILE A 66 10.32 5.16 -7.57
C ILE A 66 10.03 3.76 -8.11
N ALA A 67 11.02 3.13 -8.75
CA ALA A 67 10.90 1.76 -9.26
C ALA A 67 10.64 0.73 -8.14
N SER A 68 11.37 0.81 -7.02
CA SER A 68 11.16 -0.07 -5.88
C SER A 68 9.81 0.15 -5.22
N MET A 69 9.33 1.39 -5.12
CA MET A 69 8.01 1.71 -4.58
C MET A 69 6.90 1.15 -5.48
N SER A 70 7.01 1.34 -6.80
CA SER A 70 6.08 0.77 -7.77
C SER A 70 6.03 -0.76 -7.68
N ASN A 71 7.19 -1.42 -7.63
CA ASN A 71 7.28 -2.88 -7.47
C ASN A 71 6.69 -3.36 -6.14
N PHE A 72 6.93 -2.62 -5.04
CA PHE A 72 6.41 -2.96 -3.73
C PHE A 72 4.89 -2.80 -3.66
N THR A 73 4.34 -1.71 -4.19
CA THR A 73 2.90 -1.49 -4.33
C THR A 73 2.26 -2.62 -5.13
N ALA A 74 2.79 -2.93 -6.32
CA ALA A 74 2.26 -4.01 -7.17
C ALA A 74 2.33 -5.39 -6.47
N PHE A 75 3.40 -5.65 -5.71
CA PHE A 75 3.51 -6.86 -4.90
C PHE A 75 2.44 -6.91 -3.80
N LEU A 76 2.21 -5.81 -3.08
CA LEU A 76 1.19 -5.73 -2.04
C LEU A 76 -0.21 -5.89 -2.61
N GLU A 77 -0.54 -5.18 -3.69
CA GLU A 77 -1.83 -5.30 -4.35
C GLU A 77 -2.13 -6.75 -4.75
N ARG A 78 -1.17 -7.41 -5.38
CA ARG A 78 -1.33 -8.81 -5.78
C ARG A 78 -1.48 -9.74 -4.58
N SER A 79 -0.60 -9.62 -3.59
CA SER A 79 -0.59 -10.50 -2.41
C SER A 79 -1.83 -10.31 -1.53
N LEU A 80 -2.35 -9.09 -1.44
CA LEU A 80 -3.51 -8.73 -0.63
C LEU A 80 -4.83 -8.98 -1.35
N SER A 81 -4.84 -8.93 -2.70
CA SER A 81 -6.02 -9.26 -3.50
C SER A 81 -6.51 -10.70 -3.28
N GLU A 82 -5.60 -11.65 -3.08
CA GLU A 82 -5.94 -13.05 -2.74
C GLU A 82 -6.72 -13.14 -1.43
N LYS A 83 -6.51 -12.17 -0.52
CA LYS A 83 -7.18 -12.05 0.78
C LYS A 83 -8.37 -11.09 0.76
N ARG A 84 -8.75 -10.58 -0.41
CA ARG A 84 -9.79 -9.53 -0.59
C ARG A 84 -9.50 -8.26 0.22
N ILE A 85 -8.23 -7.96 0.46
CA ILE A 85 -7.79 -6.73 1.08
C ILE A 85 -7.36 -5.79 -0.04
N ASN A 86 -8.00 -4.63 -0.12
CA ASN A 86 -7.59 -3.58 -1.04
C ASN A 86 -6.52 -2.70 -0.37
N TYR A 87 -5.41 -2.47 -1.08
CA TYR A 87 -4.31 -1.63 -0.66
C TYR A 87 -4.28 -0.38 -1.53
N THR A 88 -4.15 0.78 -0.90
CA THR A 88 -4.00 2.07 -1.57
C THR A 88 -2.94 2.87 -0.83
N SER A 89 -2.15 3.67 -1.54
CA SER A 89 -1.05 4.42 -0.93
C SER A 89 -0.83 5.79 -1.57
N LEU A 90 -0.18 6.66 -0.80
CA LEU A 90 0.34 7.94 -1.26
C LEU A 90 1.75 8.09 -0.69
N VAL A 91 2.73 8.33 -1.56
CA VAL A 91 4.12 8.54 -1.15
C VAL A 91 4.56 9.92 -1.62
N VAL A 92 5.21 10.67 -0.75
CA VAL A 92 5.74 12.00 -1.01
C VAL A 92 7.20 12.03 -0.59
N MET A 93 8.09 12.36 -1.51
CA MET A 93 9.52 12.51 -1.27
C MET A 93 9.92 13.98 -1.38
N PHE A 94 10.79 14.43 -0.49
CA PHE A 94 11.34 15.78 -0.43
C PHE A 94 12.85 15.68 -0.55
N ARG A 95 13.45 16.42 -1.48
CA ARG A 95 14.91 16.56 -1.59
C ARG A 95 15.30 17.92 -2.12
N ASN A 96 16.48 18.41 -1.71
CA ASN A 96 17.05 19.59 -2.34
C ASN A 96 17.56 19.29 -3.75
N VAL A 97 17.39 20.26 -4.64
CA VAL A 97 17.97 20.30 -5.97
C VAL A 97 19.41 20.80 -5.83
N THR A 98 20.38 19.95 -6.14
CA THR A 98 21.81 20.25 -5.97
C THR A 98 22.47 20.84 -7.22
N THR A 99 21.74 20.98 -8.33
CA THR A 99 22.28 21.47 -9.61
C THR A 99 21.63 22.77 -10.05
N GLY A 100 22.38 23.87 -9.98
CA GLY A 100 22.17 25.10 -10.76
C GLY A 100 21.26 26.17 -10.15
N SER A 101 20.34 25.81 -9.26
CA SER A 101 19.49 26.75 -8.52
C SER A 101 19.04 26.12 -7.22
N ASP A 102 19.21 26.83 -6.10
CA ASP A 102 18.64 26.43 -4.81
C ASP A 102 17.14 26.17 -4.98
N GLY A 103 16.70 24.98 -4.63
CA GLY A 103 15.33 24.56 -4.89
C GLY A 103 15.01 23.23 -4.23
N LEU A 104 13.72 22.93 -4.19
CA LEU A 104 13.19 21.68 -3.65
C LEU A 104 12.54 20.89 -4.78
N ASN A 105 12.90 19.62 -4.89
CA ASN A 105 12.19 18.64 -5.69
C ASN A 105 11.27 17.83 -4.77
N ILE A 106 9.99 17.81 -5.13
CA ILE A 106 8.95 17.05 -4.46
C ILE A 106 8.42 16.00 -5.44
N THR A 107 8.52 14.74 -5.09
CA THR A 107 8.01 13.64 -5.92
C THR A 107 6.84 12.98 -5.22
N VAL A 108 5.71 12.85 -5.91
CA VAL A 108 4.45 12.31 -5.41
C VAL A 108 4.04 11.10 -6.22
N ILE A 109 3.87 9.96 -5.55
CA ILE A 109 3.31 8.73 -6.11
C ILE A 109 1.93 8.54 -5.51
N ASN A 110 0.88 8.70 -6.31
CA ASN A 110 -0.51 8.60 -5.88
C ASN A 110 -1.15 7.31 -6.40
N GLU A 111 -1.37 6.36 -5.49
CA GLU A 111 -2.04 5.07 -5.73
C GLU A 111 -3.31 4.98 -4.86
N LEU A 112 -3.97 6.12 -4.60
CA LEU A 112 -5.22 6.19 -3.84
C LEU A 112 -6.46 5.82 -4.66
N GLY A 113 -6.31 5.65 -5.98
CA GLY A 113 -7.41 5.39 -6.91
C GLY A 113 -8.34 6.60 -7.15
N SER A 114 -7.97 7.78 -6.65
CA SER A 114 -8.69 9.04 -6.84
C SER A 114 -7.72 10.23 -6.91
N ASN A 115 -8.14 11.30 -7.58
CA ASN A 115 -7.41 12.57 -7.56
C ASN A 115 -7.41 13.17 -6.16
N VAL A 116 -6.29 13.76 -5.75
CA VAL A 116 -6.08 14.31 -4.41
C VAL A 116 -5.33 15.64 -4.48
N THR A 117 -5.87 16.66 -3.83
CA THR A 117 -5.16 17.91 -3.59
C THR A 117 -4.20 17.72 -2.41
N LEU A 118 -2.90 17.90 -2.66
CA LEU A 118 -1.85 17.79 -1.66
C LEU A 118 -1.37 19.20 -1.28
N THR A 119 -1.29 19.48 0.01
CA THR A 119 -0.75 20.75 0.51
C THR A 119 0.50 20.45 1.32
N ILE A 120 1.63 21.05 0.91
CA ILE A 120 2.93 20.83 1.54
C ILE A 120 3.40 22.17 2.11
N THR A 121 3.31 22.30 3.42
CA THR A 121 3.79 23.51 4.11
C THR A 121 5.17 23.24 4.68
N ILE A 122 6.16 24.06 4.34
CA ILE A 122 7.51 23.93 4.89
C ILE A 122 7.80 25.18 5.70
N SER A 123 8.11 25.01 6.97
CA SER A 123 8.44 26.12 7.89
C SER A 123 9.95 26.21 8.14
N GLY A 124 10.48 27.42 8.01
CA GLY A 124 11.88 27.83 8.19
C GLY A 124 11.99 29.35 8.34
N GLU A 125 13.21 29.89 8.57
CA GLU A 125 13.44 31.33 8.81
C GLU A 125 12.98 32.24 7.65
N ASP A 126 12.92 31.72 6.42
CA ASP A 126 12.22 32.32 5.29
C ASP A 126 11.03 31.43 4.89
N TYR A 127 9.81 31.94 5.06
CA TYR A 127 8.57 31.18 4.91
C TYR A 127 8.22 30.90 3.45
N GLY A 128 8.00 29.63 3.10
CA GLY A 128 7.46 29.21 1.81
C GLY A 128 6.37 28.15 1.98
N THR A 129 5.16 28.43 1.52
CA THR A 129 4.10 27.40 1.41
C THR A 129 4.10 26.86 -0.02
N ILE A 130 4.21 25.54 -0.17
CA ILE A 130 4.17 24.88 -1.48
C ILE A 130 2.84 24.11 -1.59
N VAL A 131 1.92 24.63 -2.37
CA VAL A 131 0.67 23.91 -2.67
C VAL A 131 0.89 23.10 -3.94
N ALA A 132 0.70 21.78 -3.87
CA ALA A 132 0.93 20.86 -5.00
C ALA A 132 -0.32 20.01 -5.26
N SER A 133 -1.06 20.28 -6.33
CA SER A 133 -2.29 19.52 -6.64
C SER A 133 -1.99 18.33 -7.56
N TYR A 134 -2.49 17.14 -7.23
CA TYR A 134 -2.55 16.01 -8.17
C TYR A 134 -3.93 16.02 -8.88
N PRO A 135 -4.03 15.87 -10.21
CA PRO A 135 -3.03 15.34 -11.14
C PRO A 135 -2.20 16.38 -11.90
N ASP A 136 -2.17 17.65 -11.46
CA ASP A 136 -1.44 18.74 -12.16
C ASP A 136 0.10 18.57 -12.14
N LEU A 137 0.59 17.43 -11.65
CA LEU A 137 1.99 17.01 -11.66
C LEU A 137 2.27 16.27 -12.97
N GLU A 138 2.84 16.96 -13.97
CA GLU A 138 3.04 16.41 -15.33
C GLU A 138 3.85 15.08 -15.37
N ASP A 139 4.61 14.74 -14.32
CA ASP A 139 5.30 13.45 -14.18
C ASP A 139 5.29 12.90 -12.73
N GLY A 140 4.32 13.32 -11.91
CA GLY A 140 4.33 12.99 -10.48
C GLY A 140 5.48 13.66 -9.71
N SER A 141 6.07 14.73 -10.23
CA SER A 141 7.06 15.56 -9.51
C SER A 141 6.79 17.06 -9.68
N VAL A 142 7.11 17.85 -8.66
CA VAL A 142 7.13 19.32 -8.65
C VAL A 142 8.54 19.76 -8.31
N ASN A 143 9.17 20.52 -9.21
CA ASN A 143 10.36 21.29 -8.89
C ASN A 143 9.94 22.71 -8.50
N THR A 144 10.17 23.08 -7.24
CA THR A 144 10.00 24.47 -6.81
C THR A 144 11.36 25.16 -6.79
N SER A 145 11.55 26.11 -7.69
CA SER A 145 12.78 26.89 -7.88
C SER A 145 12.91 28.09 -6.94
N SER A 146 12.00 28.26 -5.99
CA SER A 146 11.95 29.41 -5.07
C SER A 146 12.14 29.05 -3.60
N TYR A 147 12.40 27.78 -3.27
CA TYR A 147 12.60 27.36 -1.88
C TYR A 147 14.10 27.23 -1.56
N ILE A 148 14.58 28.08 -0.66
CA ILE A 148 15.95 28.04 -0.12
C ILE A 148 15.85 27.63 1.35
N PRO A 149 16.18 26.38 1.71
CA PRO A 149 16.18 25.96 3.11
C PRO A 149 17.32 26.63 3.88
N VAL A 150 16.98 27.63 4.70
CA VAL A 150 17.94 28.35 5.54
C VAL A 150 18.34 27.52 6.77
N SER A 151 17.38 26.80 7.36
CA SER A 151 17.62 25.96 8.54
C SER A 151 18.17 24.58 8.16
N ASN A 152 19.04 24.04 9.02
CA ASN A 152 19.53 22.67 8.92
C ASN A 152 18.40 21.63 9.10
N ILE A 153 17.34 21.99 9.82
CA ILE A 153 16.13 21.17 10.05
C ILE A 153 14.91 22.05 9.78
N ASN A 154 14.03 21.59 8.89
CA ASN A 154 12.78 22.26 8.53
C ASN A 154 11.58 21.40 8.97
N ASN A 155 10.46 22.00 9.37
CA ASN A 155 9.25 21.21 9.60
C ASN A 155 8.41 21.20 8.33
N VAL A 156 8.11 20.00 7.85
CA VAL A 156 7.29 19.75 6.67
C VAL A 156 5.95 19.20 7.13
N THR A 157 4.87 19.88 6.76
CA THR A 157 3.49 19.45 6.97
C THR A 157 2.91 19.01 5.64
N VAL A 158 2.49 17.75 5.58
CA VAL A 158 1.81 17.15 4.43
C VAL A 158 0.34 16.97 4.76
N ALA A 159 -0.54 17.61 4.00
CA ALA A 159 -1.98 17.56 4.20
C ALA A 159 -2.72 17.16 2.92
N PHE A 160 -3.67 16.23 3.05
CA PHE A 160 -4.56 15.80 1.97
C PHE A 160 -5.85 15.20 2.52
N GLY A 161 -6.99 15.57 1.94
CA GLY A 161 -8.30 15.14 2.43
C GLY A 161 -8.50 15.49 3.92
N SER A 162 -8.65 14.47 4.78
CA SER A 162 -8.71 14.61 6.24
C SER A 162 -7.43 14.18 6.96
N GLN A 163 -6.34 13.96 6.22
CA GLN A 163 -5.05 13.55 6.77
C GLN A 163 -4.11 14.75 6.81
N GLU A 164 -3.39 14.88 7.92
CA GLU A 164 -2.36 15.89 8.10
C GLU A 164 -1.23 15.28 8.93
N ARG A 165 0.00 15.43 8.47
CA ARG A 165 1.19 14.97 9.18
C ARG A 165 2.29 16.01 9.13
N THR A 166 2.86 16.32 10.28
CA THR A 166 4.08 17.15 10.38
C THR A 166 5.28 16.27 10.72
N MET A 167 6.40 16.51 10.05
CA MET A 167 7.66 15.80 10.24
C MET A 167 8.86 16.72 10.12
N GLU A 168 9.96 16.35 10.76
CA GLU A 168 11.23 17.05 10.63
C GLU A 168 11.95 16.56 9.37
N TRP A 169 12.43 17.50 8.56
CA TRP A 169 13.22 17.25 7.37
C TRP A 169 14.62 17.87 7.51
N PRO A 170 15.68 17.05 7.59
CA PRO A 170 17.05 17.54 7.53
C PRO A 170 17.36 18.06 6.12
N ARG A 171 17.77 19.32 6.01
CA ARG A 171 18.02 20.01 4.73
C ARG A 171 18.85 19.16 3.75
N ASP A 172 19.94 18.58 4.25
CA ASP A 172 20.94 17.94 3.38
C ASP A 172 20.61 16.48 3.08
N LYS A 173 19.38 16.03 3.38
CA LYS A 173 18.91 14.66 3.16
C LYS A 173 17.60 14.64 2.40
N ALA A 174 17.34 13.53 1.72
CA ALA A 174 16.00 13.24 1.26
C ALA A 174 15.15 12.78 2.47
N SER A 175 13.90 13.22 2.54
CA SER A 175 12.91 12.72 3.48
C SER A 175 11.69 12.21 2.74
N ILE A 176 10.98 11.26 3.36
CA ILE A 176 9.87 10.57 2.73
C ILE A 176 8.71 10.50 3.72
N TYR A 177 7.55 10.91 3.24
CA TYR A 177 6.27 10.65 3.86
C TYR A 177 5.53 9.60 3.05
N ALA A 178 4.98 8.60 3.69
CA ALA A 178 4.17 7.59 3.03
C ALA A 178 2.93 7.25 3.86
N PHE A 179 1.79 7.33 3.21
CA PHE A 179 0.49 6.95 3.72
C PHE A 179 0.02 5.70 3.01
N PHE A 180 -0.64 4.79 3.74
CA PHE A 180 -1.35 3.69 3.15
C PHE A 180 -2.67 3.40 3.87
N ARG A 181 -3.58 2.79 3.13
CA ARG A 181 -4.88 2.36 3.61
C ARG A 181 -5.15 0.94 3.15
N LEU A 182 -5.55 0.11 4.11
CA LEU A 182 -6.05 -1.23 3.92
C LEU A 182 -7.56 -1.24 4.12
N THR A 183 -8.31 -1.78 3.17
CA THR A 183 -9.76 -1.93 3.31
C THR A 183 -10.21 -3.35 2.98
N ARG A 184 -11.03 -3.94 3.85
CA ARG A 184 -11.73 -5.20 3.60
C ARG A 184 -13.15 -5.09 4.16
N ASP A 185 -14.13 -5.12 3.28
CA ASP A 185 -15.54 -4.92 3.65
C ASP A 185 -15.73 -3.59 4.43
N GLU A 186 -16.05 -3.65 5.72
CA GLU A 186 -16.20 -2.48 6.61
C GLU A 186 -14.92 -2.14 7.40
N ASP A 187 -13.94 -3.06 7.44
CA ASP A 187 -12.67 -2.86 8.15
C ASP A 187 -11.77 -1.91 7.35
N ILE A 188 -11.49 -0.73 7.91
CA ILE A 188 -10.59 0.26 7.32
C ILE A 188 -9.46 0.57 8.31
N ILE A 189 -8.23 0.25 7.92
CA ILE A 189 -7.02 0.68 8.65
C ILE A 189 -6.26 1.68 7.79
N LYS A 190 -5.91 2.81 8.40
CA LYS A 190 -5.10 3.87 7.80
C LYS A 190 -3.86 4.03 8.65
N ASN A 191 -2.71 4.19 8.00
CA ASN A 191 -1.45 4.40 8.68
C ASN A 191 -0.51 5.23 7.82
N ASP A 192 0.38 5.94 8.50
CA ASP A 192 1.42 6.75 7.90
C ASP A 192 2.81 6.40 8.47
N VAL A 193 3.83 6.71 7.68
CA VAL A 193 5.24 6.50 7.97
C VAL A 193 5.98 7.74 7.48
N ALA A 194 6.83 8.29 8.33
CA ALA A 194 7.75 9.38 7.99
C ALA A 194 9.19 8.92 8.26
N GLY A 195 10.11 9.23 7.35
CA GLY A 195 11.52 8.81 7.40
C GLY A 195 12.47 9.77 6.73
#